data_AF-A0AAV0MKK8-F1
#
_entry.id   AF-A0AAV0MKK8-F1
#
_cell.length_a   1.000
_cell.length_b   1.000
_cell.length_c   1.000
_cell.angle_alpha   90.00
_cell.angle_beta   90.00
_cell.angle_gamma   90.00
#
_symmetry.space_group_name_H-M   'P 1'
#
loop_
_entity.id
_entity.type
_entity.pdbx_description
1 polymer ?
#
loop_
_entity_poly.entity_id
_entity_poly.type
_entity_poly.pdbx_seq_one_letter_code
_entity_poly.pdbx_strand_id
1 'polypeptide(L)' 'MHNWENKFKDPLRLVSIRRGLVQVVDGMNYKLDVMVAEGNRLDSKGSMYRTEVNVRPGAMELIFFTRIVKVLN' A
#
# COMPACT_ATOMS: atom_id res chain seq x y z
N MET A 1 -11.21 0.90 -13.79
CA MET A 1 -10.36 1.77 -12.94
C MET A 1 -10.68 1.43 -11.49
N HIS A 2 -9.67 1.08 -10.69
CA HIS A 2 -9.89 0.71 -9.28
C HIS A 2 -9.96 1.98 -8.42
N ASN A 3 -10.88 2.02 -7.45
CA ASN A 3 -11.22 3.22 -6.65
C ASN A 3 -10.07 3.87 -5.85
N TRP A 4 -8.92 3.22 -5.71
CA TRP A 4 -7.78 3.80 -5.01
C TRP A 4 -7.00 4.81 -5.89
N GLU A 5 -6.97 4.61 -7.22
CA GLU A 5 -6.24 5.50 -8.15
C GLU A 5 -6.84 6.91 -8.15
N ASN A 6 -8.16 7.01 -8.04
CA ASN A 6 -8.89 8.28 -8.02
C ASN A 6 -8.92 8.97 -6.64
N LYS A 7 -8.46 8.31 -5.57
CA LYS A 7 -8.45 8.90 -4.21
C LYS A 7 -7.28 9.84 -3.98
N PHE A 8 -6.21 9.72 -4.77
CA PHE A 8 -4.99 10.50 -4.60
C PHE A 8 -4.90 11.55 -5.70
N LYS A 9 -4.93 12.83 -5.33
CA LYS A 9 -4.78 13.94 -6.28
C LYS A 9 -3.36 14.03 -6.85
N ASP A 10 -2.39 13.45 -6.15
CA ASP A 10 -0.97 13.46 -6.49
C ASP A 10 -0.46 12.04 -6.75
N PRO A 11 0.57 11.87 -7.62
CA PRO A 11 1.19 10.57 -7.82
C PRO A 11 1.82 10.06 -6.52
N LEU A 12 1.48 8.84 -6.15
CA LEU A 12 2.05 8.14 -5.01
C LEU A 12 3.37 7.47 -5.41
N ARG A 13 4.43 7.69 -4.62
CA ARG A 13 5.71 6.99 -4.80
C ARG A 13 6.00 6.08 -3.62
N LEU A 14 6.23 4.79 -3.90
CA LEU A 14 6.67 3.84 -2.90
C LEU A 14 8.10 4.19 -2.46
N VAL A 15 8.29 4.45 -1.17
CA VAL A 15 9.59 4.78 -0.59
C VAL A 15 10.25 3.54 0.03
N SER A 16 9.49 2.73 0.76
CA SER A 16 10.01 1.52 1.41
C SER A 16 8.89 0.58 1.85
N ILE A 17 9.17 -0.73 1.88
CA ILE A 17 8.34 -1.73 2.56
C ILE A 17 8.90 -1.91 3.98
N ARG A 18 8.05 -1.79 5.00
CA ARG A 18 8.47 -1.80 6.41
C ARG A 18 8.19 -3.13 7.10
N ARG A 19 7.06 -3.76 6.79
CA ARG A 19 6.66 -5.08 7.30
C ARG A 19 5.88 -5.81 6.23
N GLY A 20 6.09 -7.11 6.12
CA GLY A 20 5.33 -7.98 5.22
C GLY A 20 4.99 -9.29 5.92
N LEU A 21 3.73 -9.71 5.82
CA LEU A 21 3.27 -11.02 6.24
C LEU A 21 2.68 -11.74 5.03
N VAL A 22 3.11 -12.98 4.82
CA VAL A 22 2.67 -13.81 3.70
C VAL A 22 1.74 -14.89 4.24
N GLN A 23 0.58 -15.05 3.62
CA GLN A 23 -0.36 -16.12 3.90
C GLN A 23 -0.68 -16.86 2.60
N VAL A 24 -0.54 -18.18 2.58
CA VAL A 24 -0.83 -19.01 1.39
C VAL A 24 -2.27 -19.50 1.47
N VAL A 25 -3.15 -18.97 0.62
CA VAL A 25 -4.57 -19.37 0.51
C VAL A 25 -4.99 -19.21 -0.95
N ASP A 26 -5.09 -20.31 -1.69
CA ASP A 26 -5.52 -20.34 -3.11
C ASP A 26 -4.87 -19.21 -3.96
N GLY A 27 -3.55 -19.08 -3.80
CA GLY A 27 -2.76 -17.89 -4.13
C GLY A 27 -1.83 -17.48 -2.97
N MET A 28 -1.05 -16.43 -3.20
CA MET A 28 -0.23 -15.78 -2.16
C MET A 28 -0.88 -14.45 -1.76
N ASN A 29 -1.31 -14.36 -0.51
CA ASN A 29 -1.82 -13.12 0.06
C ASN A 29 -0.71 -12.42 0.86
N TYR A 30 -0.46 -11.15 0.53
CA TYR A 30 0.54 -10.30 1.17
C TYR A 30 -0.13 -9.19 1.94
N LYS A 31 0.17 -9.09 3.23
CA LYS A 31 -0.17 -7.93 4.07
C LYS A 31 1.08 -7.11 4.30
N LEU A 32 1.12 -5.89 3.77
CA LEU A 32 2.29 -5.03 3.77
C LEU A 32 2.00 -3.71 4.48
N ASP A 33 2.94 -3.26 5.31
CA ASP A 33 3.02 -1.87 5.76
C ASP A 33 4.06 -1.16 4.87
N VAL A 34 3.63 -0.16 4.10
CA VAL A 34 4.44 0.55 3.11
C VAL A 34 4.53 2.04 3.43
N MET A 35 5.70 2.63 3.23
CA MET A 35 5.90 4.07 3.34
C MET A 35 5.78 4.69 1.95
N VAL A 36 4.88 5.67 1.82
CA VAL A 36 4.56 6.31 0.54
C VAL A 36 4.73 7.81 0.69
N ALA A 37 5.43 8.41 -0.26
CA ALA A 37 5.52 9.86 -0.39
C ALA A 37 4.41 10.35 -1.33
N GLU A 38 3.70 11.40 -0.92
CA GLU A 38 2.70 12.08 -1.75
C GLU A 38 3.41 13.20 -2.54
N GLY A 39 3.31 13.17 -3.87
CA GLY A 39 3.91 14.16 -4.76
C GLY A 39 5.39 13.90 -5.12
N ASN A 40 6.01 14.85 -5.83
CA ASN A 40 7.37 14.72 -6.38
C ASN A 40 8.51 14.89 -5.35
N ARG A 41 8.19 15.03 -4.07
CA ARG A 41 9.16 15.32 -3.01
C ARG A 41 9.63 14.04 -2.32
N LEU A 42 10.79 13.53 -2.74
CA LEU A 42 11.50 12.40 -2.10
C LEU A 42 12.02 12.73 -0.69
N ASP A 43 12.06 14.02 -0.32
CA ASP A 43 12.46 14.56 0.99
C ASP A 43 11.28 14.69 1.98
N SER A 44 10.05 14.41 1.54
CA SER A 44 8.86 14.52 2.38
C SER A 44 8.80 13.38 3.40
N LYS A 45 8.30 13.70 4.61
CA LYS A 45 7.94 12.71 5.62
C LYS A 45 6.84 11.81 5.04
N GLY A 46 7.24 10.68 4.45
CA GLY A 46 6.30 9.72 3.87
C GLY A 46 5.26 9.27 4.88
N SER A 47 4.05 9.00 4.39
CA SER A 47 2.98 8.46 5.21
C SER A 47 3.01 6.93 5.18
N MET A 48 2.67 6.31 6.31
CA MET A 48 2.55 4.86 6.37
C MET A 48 1.17 4.44 5.86
N TYR A 49 1.13 3.42 5.02
CA TYR A 49 -0.08 2.78 4.54
C TYR A 49 -0.03 1.29 4.86
N ARG A 50 -1.19 0.73 5.17
CA ARG A 50 -1.38 -0.72 5.19
C ARG A 50 -2.05 -1.14 3.89
N THR A 51 -1.56 -2.21 3.30
CA THR A 51 -2.11 -2.77 2.09
C THR A 51 -2.17 -4.28 2.15
N GLU A 52 -3.17 -4.83 1.46
CA GLU A 52 -3.32 -6.26 1.25
C GLU A 52 -3.41 -6.53 -0.26
N VAL A 53 -2.58 -7.46 -0.73
CA VAL A 53 -2.46 -7.82 -2.14
C VAL A 53 -2.63 -9.32 -2.27
N ASN A 54 -3.57 -9.75 -3.10
CA ASN A 54 -3.70 -11.14 -3.50
C ASN A 54 -2.97 -11.36 -4.83
N VAL A 55 -2.04 -12.32 -4.84
CA VAL A 55 -1.28 -12.71 -6.02
C VAL A 55 -1.69 -14.12 -6.42
N ARG A 56 -2.24 -14.25 -7.62
CA ARG A 56 -2.60 -15.51 -8.27
C ARG A 56 -1.82 -15.66 -9.58
N PRO A 57 -1.68 -16.87 -10.14
CA PRO A 57 -1.05 -17.03 -11.45
C PRO A 57 -1.71 -16.12 -12.50
N GLY A 58 -0.94 -15.21 -13.09
CA GLY A 58 -1.41 -14.28 -14.12
C GLY A 58 -2.24 -13.08 -13.63
N ALA A 59 -2.46 -12.92 -12.33
CA ALA A 59 -3.24 -11.79 -11.79
C ALA A 59 -2.72 -11.29 -10.44
N MET A 60 -2.75 -9.97 -10.26
CA MET A 60 -2.50 -9.31 -8.98
C MET A 60 -3.70 -8.41 -8.67
N GLU A 61 -4.27 -8.58 -7.48
CA GLU A 61 -5.42 -7.80 -7.02
C GLU A 61 -5.05 -7.04 -5.74
N LEU A 62 -5.19 -5.72 -5.78
CA LEU A 62 -5.08 -4.88 -4.59
C LEU A 62 -6.42 -4.93 -3.85
N ILE A 63 -6.44 -5.61 -2.69
CA ILE A 63 -7.66 -5.76 -1.89
C ILE A 63 -7.98 -4.43 -1.18
N PHE A 64 -6.99 -3.83 -0.54
CA PHE A 64 -7.12 -2.49 0.02
C PHE A 64 -5.78 -1.76 0.15
N PHE A 65 -5.89 -0.44 0.29
CA PHE A 65 -4.77 0.47 0.51
C PHE A 65 -5.26 1.65 1.36
N THR A 66 -4.82 1.70 2.62
CA THR A 66 -5.35 2.64 3.62
C THR A 66 -4.21 3.28 4.42
N ARG A 67 -4.26 4.60 4.59
CA ARG A 67 -3.29 5.35 5.40
C ARG A 67 -3.43 4.96 6.87
N ILE A 68 -2.31 4.62 7.51
CA ILE A 68 -2.26 4.40 8.96
C ILE A 68 -2.16 5.78 9.63
N VAL A 69 -3.29 6.30 10.08
CA VAL A 69 -3.31 7.51 10.91
C VAL A 69 -3.01 7.06 12.34
N LYS A 70 -1.87 7.48 12.89
CA LYS A 70 -1.61 7.32 14.32
C LYS A 70 -2.65 8.16 15.05
N VAL A 71 -3.63 7.53 15.71
CA VAL A 71 -4.45 8.22 16.71
C VAL A 71 -3.51 8.44 17.89
N LEU A 72 -3.08 9.69 18.07
CA LEU A 72 -2.43 10.11 19.31
C LEU A 72 -3.56 10.21 20.34
N ASN A 73 -3.59 9.29 21.30
CA ASN A 73 -4.29 9.48 22.57
C ASN A 73 -3.37 10.21 23.54
#